data_AF-A0A859QN26-F1
#
_entry.id   AF-A0A859QN26-F1
#
_cell.length_a   1.000
_cell.length_b   1.000
_cell.length_c   1.000
_cell.angle_alpha   90.00
_cell.angle_beta   90.00
_cell.angle_gamma   90.00
#
_symmetry.space_group_name_H-M   'P 1'
#
loop_
_entity.id
_entity.type
_entity.pdbx_description
1 polymer ?
#
loop_
_entity_poly.entity_id
_entity_poly.type
_entity_poly.pdbx_seq_one_letter_code
_entity_poly.pdbx_strand_id
1 'polypeptide(L)' 'MNPFNNFRDYPILPGEVAILEGVLHKALEERNLTMGSDEAEEVAQRIIKLYQSGVRDPDQIWQMIRTV' A
#
# COMPACT_ATOMS: atom_id res chain seq x y z
N MET A 1 -10.78 29.64 7.95
CA MET A 1 -10.05 28.45 8.46
C MET A 1 -11.03 27.29 8.46
N ASN A 2 -10.82 26.31 7.58
CA ASN A 2 -11.76 25.20 7.39
C ASN A 2 -11.53 24.12 8.47
N PRO A 3 -12.57 23.66 9.18
CA PRO A 3 -12.44 22.72 10.31
C PRO A 3 -12.18 21.26 9.90
N PHE A 4 -12.00 20.97 8.61
CA PHE A 4 -11.79 19.61 8.09
C PHE A 4 -10.32 19.16 8.07
N ASN A 5 -9.41 19.95 8.64
CA ASN A 5 -7.97 19.68 8.64
C ASN A 5 -7.54 18.60 9.65
N ASN A 6 -8.45 17.68 10.02
CA ASN A 6 -8.20 16.65 11.03
C ASN A 6 -8.35 15.20 10.51
N PHE A 7 -8.47 15.02 9.20
CA PHE A 7 -8.34 13.71 8.58
C PHE A 7 -6.97 13.61 7.93
N ARG A 8 -6.05 12.92 8.59
CA ARG A 8 -4.84 12.32 8.01
C ARG A 8 -5.21 11.23 6.98
N ASP A 9 -6.29 11.39 6.23
CA ASP A 9 -6.59 10.54 5.09
C ASP A 9 -5.88 11.21 3.91
N TYR A 10 -4.63 10.82 3.69
CA TYR A 10 -3.93 11.24 2.48
C TYR A 10 -4.64 10.57 1.31
N PRO A 11 -5.36 11.33 0.47
CA PRO A 11 -6.09 10.75 -0.65
C PRO A 11 -5.06 10.08 -1.56
N ILE A 12 -5.24 8.80 -1.86
CA ILE A 12 -4.39 8.10 -2.81
C ILE A 12 -4.74 8.65 -4.19
N LEU A 13 -3.85 9.47 -4.75
CA LEU A 13 -3.96 9.98 -6.10
C LEU A 13 -3.74 8.84 -7.10
N PRO A 14 -4.32 8.90 -8.30
CA PRO A 14 -4.16 7.84 -9.31
C PRO A 14 -2.69 7.59 -9.68
N GLY A 15 -1.82 8.59 -9.59
CA GLY A 15 -0.37 8.40 -9.77
C GLY A 15 0.29 7.65 -8.60
N GLU A 16 -0.26 7.75 -7.39
CA GLU A 16 0.19 7.03 -6.20
C GLU A 16 -0.34 5.60 -6.19
N VAL A 17 -1.55 5.36 -6.73
CA VAL A 17 -2.08 4.00 -6.94
C VAL A 17 -1.12 3.18 -7.80
N ALA A 18 -0.60 3.74 -8.90
CA ALA A 18 0.35 3.03 -9.76
C ALA A 18 1.65 2.62 -9.03
N ILE A 19 2.08 3.42 -8.05
CA ILE A 19 3.25 3.09 -7.21
C ILE A 19 2.91 1.95 -6.25
N LEU A 20 1.75 2.00 -5.60
CA LEU A 20 1.29 0.97 -4.67
C LEU A 20 1.01 -0.35 -5.39
N GLU A 21 0.44 -0.30 -6.60
CA GLU A 21 0.28 -1.47 -7.47
C GLU A 21 1.63 -2.08 -7.86
N GLY A 22 2.64 -1.27 -8.17
CA GLY A 22 3.99 -1.76 -8.42
C GLY A 22 4.60 -2.49 -7.22
N VAL A 23 4.39 -1.97 -6.00
CA VAL A 23 4.82 -2.63 -4.75
C VAL A 23 4.08 -3.93 -4.53
N LEU A 24 2.76 -3.94 -4.77
CA LEU A 24 1.93 -5.12 -4.65
C LEU A 24 2.38 -6.20 -5.63
N HIS A 25 2.52 -5.87 -6.92
CA HIS A 25 2.98 -6.80 -7.95
C HIS A 25 4.33 -7.44 -7.57
N LYS A 26 5.29 -6.62 -7.17
CA LYS A 26 6.61 -7.10 -6.72
C LYS A 26 6.50 -8.05 -5.53
N ALA A 27 5.61 -7.75 -4.57
CA ALA A 27 5.38 -8.61 -3.41
C ALA A 27 4.68 -9.93 -3.77
N LEU A 28 3.75 -9.90 -4.73
CA LEU A 28 3.08 -11.09 -5.24
C LEU A 28 4.03 -11.99 -6.03
N GLU A 29 4.85 -11.40 -6.90
CA GLU A 29 5.86 -12.12 -7.68
C GLU A 29 6.89 -12.80 -6.78
N GLU A 30 7.42 -12.10 -5.76
CA GLU A 30 8.36 -12.69 -4.79
C GLU A 30 7.74 -13.87 -4.01
N ARG A 31 6.44 -13.77 -3.68
CA ARG A 31 5.73 -14.80 -2.93
C ARG A 31 5.08 -15.87 -3.82
N ASN A 32 5.22 -15.79 -5.15
CA ASN A 32 4.50 -16.63 -6.12
C ASN A 32 2.98 -16.66 -5.88
N LEU A 33 2.43 -15.53 -5.43
CA LEU A 33 1.00 -15.38 -5.15
C LEU A 33 0.25 -14.97 -6.40
N THR A 34 -0.96 -15.49 -6.55
CA THR A 34 -1.82 -15.12 -7.67
C THR A 34 -2.58 -13.85 -7.33
N MET A 35 -2.65 -12.91 -8.26
CA MET A 35 -3.48 -11.71 -8.11
C MET A 35 -4.95 -12.15 -7.99
N GLY A 36 -5.60 -11.81 -6.89
CA GLY A 36 -6.96 -12.26 -6.56
C GLY A 36 -7.06 -13.42 -5.56
N SER A 37 -5.94 -13.92 -5.04
CA SER A 37 -5.94 -14.76 -3.82
C SER A 37 -6.20 -13.92 -2.58
N ASP A 38 -6.78 -14.49 -1.52
CA ASP A 38 -6.99 -13.81 -0.24
C ASP A 38 -5.70 -13.16 0.30
N GLU A 39 -4.56 -13.85 0.15
CA GLU A 39 -3.24 -13.32 0.55
C GLU A 39 -2.87 -12.05 -0.23
N ALA A 40 -3.23 -11.95 -1.51
CA ALA A 40 -2.96 -10.76 -2.32
C ALA A 40 -3.80 -9.57 -1.86
N GLU A 41 -5.06 -9.82 -1.48
CA GLU A 41 -5.94 -8.81 -0.94
C GLU A 41 -5.46 -8.33 0.45
N GLU A 42 -5.01 -9.24 1.31
CA GLU A 42 -4.40 -8.89 2.60
C GLU A 42 -3.15 -8.02 2.43
N VAL A 43 -2.29 -8.34 1.45
CA VAL A 43 -1.10 -7.54 1.14
C VAL A 43 -1.51 -6.16 0.61
N ALA A 44 -2.48 -6.07 -0.30
CA ALA A 44 -2.99 -4.80 -0.83
C ALA A 44 -3.56 -3.91 0.28
N GLN A 45 -4.39 -4.47 1.18
CA GLN A 45 -4.93 -3.74 2.33
C GLN A 45 -3.84 -3.25 3.27
N ARG A 46 -2.78 -4.03 3.50
CA ARG A 46 -1.63 -3.62 4.31
C ARG A 46 -0.88 -2.45 3.68
N ILE A 47 -0.62 -2.53 2.38
CA ILE A 47 0.04 -1.47 1.61
C ILE A 47 -0.74 -0.15 1.75
N ILE A 48 -2.06 -0.20 1.58
CA ILE A 48 -2.95 0.96 1.72
C ILE A 48 -2.91 1.53 3.15
N LYS A 49 -3.00 0.67 4.18
CA LYS A 49 -2.92 1.11 5.59
C LYS A 49 -1.60 1.77 5.93
N LEU A 50 -0.49 1.24 5.42
CA LEU A 50 0.85 1.83 5.60
C LEU A 50 0.92 3.21 4.94
N TYR A 51 0.37 3.32 3.73
CA TYR A 51 0.28 4.59 3.01
C TYR A 51 -0.52 5.65 3.76
N GLN A 52 -1.73 5.28 4.22
CA GLN A 52 -2.59 6.15 5.03
C GLN A 52 -1.96 6.50 6.38
N SER A 53 -1.13 5.62 6.94
CA SER A 53 -0.36 5.90 8.17
C SER A 53 0.79 6.89 7.97
N GLY A 54 1.12 7.22 6.71
CA GLY A 54 2.16 8.19 6.35
C GLY A 54 3.43 7.58 5.74
N VAL A 55 3.48 6.26 5.54
CA VAL A 55 4.58 5.60 4.84
C VAL A 55 4.37 5.77 3.34
N ARG A 56 5.03 6.74 2.73
CA ARG A 56 4.91 7.00 1.28
C ARG A 56 5.96 6.33 0.41
N ASP A 57 6.97 5.75 1.06
CA ASP A 57 8.12 5.20 0.38
C ASP A 57 7.84 3.74 -0.03
N PRO A 58 7.82 3.42 -1.33
CA PRO A 58 7.44 2.09 -1.82
C PRO A 58 8.38 1.00 -1.33
N ASP A 59 9.68 1.28 -1.20
CA ASP A 59 10.66 0.34 -0.66
C ASP A 59 10.44 0.10 0.84
N GLN A 60 10.12 1.14 1.63
CA GLN A 60 9.75 0.94 3.03
C GLN A 60 8.47 0.10 3.17
N ILE A 61 7.42 0.41 2.41
CA ILE A 61 6.18 -0.38 2.42
C ILE A 61 6.50 -1.84 2.11
N TRP A 62 7.30 -2.08 1.06
CA TRP A 62 7.73 -3.41 0.65
C TRP A 62 8.53 -4.15 1.75
N GLN A 63 9.47 -3.47 2.42
CA GLN A 63 10.22 -4.05 3.54
C GLN A 63 9.31 -4.42 4.72
N MET A 64 8.31 -3.57 5.01
CA MET A 64 7.37 -3.80 6.11
C MET A 64 6.41 -4.97 5.84
N ILE A 65 5.96 -5.15 4.60
CA ILE A 65 5.14 -6.32 4.22
C ILE A 65 5.98 -7.60 4.09
N ARG A 66 7.26 -7.50 3.73
CA ARG A 66 8.18 -8.66 3.61
C ARG A 66 8.55 -9.28 4.95
N THR A 67 8.63 -8.48 6.01
CA THR A 67 9.11 -8.90 7.34
C THR A 67 8.07 -9.70 8.16
N VAL A 68 6.90 -10.01 7.58
CA VAL A 68 5.85 -10.87 8.16
C VAL A 68 5.88 -12.25 7.53
#